data_AF-A0A858WV28-F1
#
_entry.id   AF-A0A858WV28-F1
#
_cell.length_a   1.000
_cell.length_b   1.000
_cell.length_c   1.000
_cell.angle_alpha   90.00
_cell.angle_beta   90.00
_cell.angle_gamma   90.00
#
_symmetry.space_group_name_H-M   'P 1'
#
loop_
_entity.id
_entity.type
_entity.pdbx_description
1 polymer ?
#
loop_
_entity_poly.entity_id
_entity_poly.type
_entity_poly.pdbx_seq_one_letter_code
_entity_poly.pdbx_strand_id
1 'polypeptide(L)'
;MVTLAAGRLRAFAPHGRPDILDALAADAPVLDAYAITTPSRVCHFLAQLAHESDGFRTTEEYASGAAYEGRRDLGNTRAGDGKRYKGRGLIQLTGRANYRAYGTRLGLDLEADPARAAEPELSLRIACEYWQAKGLNALADRDDIAAITRKINGGTNGLAGRKAWLAKARTLWGKLPVEAPTSSDEVRELQRDLVALGYDVPVDGLDGPKTRAAVEGVQRQAKILVDGVAGPATRAAMRERLERRTAAGAPPADKTLIDALKTPEGLATGGGILTTILSAASGPGPLQWAIAAVVVAALAIGIGFLARRLRSAEA
;
A
#
# COMPACT_ATOMS: atom_id res chain seq x y z
N MET A 1 -10.45 8.32 -0.78
CA MET A 1 -10.81 8.46 -2.17
C MET A 1 -9.94 9.52 -2.80
N VAL A 2 -9.12 9.11 -3.77
CA VAL A 2 -8.35 10.10 -4.56
C VAL A 2 -9.31 10.99 -5.32
N THR A 3 -9.10 12.31 -5.21
CA THR A 3 -9.85 13.29 -6.01
C THR A 3 -8.94 13.91 -7.07
N LEU A 4 -9.34 13.78 -8.33
CA LEU A 4 -8.75 14.48 -9.46
C LEU A 4 -9.62 15.69 -9.83
N ALA A 5 -9.85 16.60 -8.88
CA ALA A 5 -10.74 17.75 -9.09
C ALA A 5 -10.46 18.45 -10.43
N ALA A 6 -11.52 18.71 -11.22
CA ALA A 6 -11.40 19.21 -12.59
C ALA A 6 -10.54 20.48 -12.70
N GLY A 7 -10.65 21.41 -11.75
CA GLY A 7 -9.81 22.61 -11.71
C GLY A 7 -8.31 22.30 -11.55
N ARG A 8 -7.96 21.27 -10.77
CA ARG A 8 -6.57 20.82 -10.58
C ARG A 8 -6.05 20.10 -11.84
N LEU A 9 -6.89 19.29 -12.50
CA LEU A 9 -6.56 18.69 -13.80
C LEU A 9 -6.33 19.75 -14.88
N ARG A 10 -7.13 20.83 -14.92
CA ARG A 10 -6.92 21.96 -15.83
C ARG A 10 -5.63 22.73 -15.51
N ALA A 11 -5.28 22.90 -14.24
CA ALA A 11 -3.98 23.48 -13.87
C ALA A 11 -2.80 22.57 -14.30
N PHE A 12 -2.99 21.25 -14.18
CA PHE A 12 -2.02 20.26 -14.62
C PHE A 12 -1.84 20.24 -16.14
N ALA A 13 -2.93 20.21 -16.89
CA ALA A 13 -2.93 20.12 -18.34
C ALA A 13 -3.80 21.25 -18.94
N PRO A 14 -3.28 22.49 -18.97
CA PRO A 14 -4.07 23.67 -19.38
C PRO A 14 -4.51 23.66 -20.84
N HIS A 15 -3.91 22.80 -21.66
CA HIS A 15 -4.27 22.61 -23.06
C HIS A 15 -4.90 21.24 -23.33
N GLY A 16 -5.19 20.47 -22.27
CA GLY A 16 -5.93 19.22 -22.41
C GLY A 16 -7.36 19.48 -22.83
N ARG A 17 -7.97 18.52 -23.53
CA ARG A 17 -9.36 18.65 -23.94
C ARG A 17 -10.30 18.60 -22.72
N PRO A 18 -11.28 19.52 -22.61
CA PRO A 18 -12.20 19.54 -21.48
C PRO A 18 -12.90 18.22 -21.22
N ASP A 19 -13.39 17.53 -22.26
CA ASP A 19 -14.12 16.27 -22.12
C ASP A 19 -13.26 15.15 -21.52
N ILE A 20 -11.98 15.08 -21.89
CA ILE A 20 -11.03 14.11 -21.31
C ILE A 20 -10.78 14.43 -19.84
N LEU A 21 -10.51 15.69 -19.52
CA LEU A 21 -10.21 16.11 -18.14
C LEU A 21 -11.42 15.96 -17.21
N ASP A 22 -12.62 16.27 -17.71
CA ASP A 22 -13.86 16.18 -16.94
C ASP A 22 -14.22 14.71 -16.69
N ALA A 23 -14.03 13.82 -17.67
CA ALA A 23 -14.18 12.37 -17.48
C ALA A 23 -13.19 11.82 -16.45
N LEU A 24 -11.94 12.28 -16.46
CA LEU A 24 -10.93 11.89 -15.47
C LEU A 24 -11.30 12.34 -14.05
N ALA A 25 -11.88 13.54 -13.93
CA ALA A 25 -12.37 14.04 -12.65
C ALA A 25 -13.55 13.21 -12.14
N ALA A 26 -14.49 12.88 -13.03
CA ALA A 26 -15.70 12.12 -12.70
C ALA A 26 -15.39 10.67 -12.32
N ASP A 27 -14.48 10.01 -13.04
CA ASP A 27 -14.12 8.60 -12.84
C ASP A 27 -12.88 8.42 -11.94
N ALA A 28 -12.38 9.50 -11.32
CA ALA A 28 -11.27 9.45 -10.37
C ALA A 28 -11.39 8.37 -9.26
N PRO A 29 -12.59 8.05 -8.73
CA PRO A 29 -12.74 6.96 -7.75
C PRO A 29 -12.26 5.59 -8.25
N VAL A 30 -12.16 5.36 -9.56
CA VAL A 30 -11.63 4.10 -10.11
C VAL A 30 -10.18 3.84 -9.64
N LEU A 31 -9.39 4.88 -9.38
CA LEU A 31 -8.00 4.75 -8.93
C LEU A 31 -7.91 3.99 -7.59
N ASP A 32 -8.93 4.10 -6.73
CA ASP A 32 -8.98 3.40 -5.44
C ASP A 32 -9.00 1.88 -5.64
N ALA A 33 -9.75 1.38 -6.64
CA ALA A 33 -9.83 -0.04 -6.96
C ALA A 33 -8.48 -0.64 -7.41
N TYR A 34 -7.56 0.20 -7.87
CA TYR A 34 -6.20 -0.18 -8.30
C TYR A 34 -5.11 0.28 -7.33
N ALA A 35 -5.49 0.73 -6.13
CA ALA A 35 -4.58 1.25 -5.11
C ALA A 35 -3.66 2.37 -5.62
N ILE A 36 -4.08 3.17 -6.60
CA ILE A 36 -3.34 4.34 -7.11
C ILE A 36 -3.68 5.54 -6.23
N THR A 37 -3.41 5.42 -4.93
CA THR A 37 -4.00 6.30 -3.90
C THR A 37 -3.02 7.23 -3.20
N THR A 38 -1.73 6.89 -3.19
CA THR A 38 -0.72 7.73 -2.55
C THR A 38 -0.35 8.93 -3.42
N PRO A 39 0.10 10.05 -2.84
CA PRO A 39 0.62 11.18 -3.61
C PRO A 39 1.64 10.78 -4.67
N SER A 40 2.56 9.86 -4.33
CA SER A 40 3.56 9.37 -5.28
C SER A 40 2.92 8.61 -6.44
N ARG A 41 2.05 7.63 -6.15
CA ARG A 41 1.38 6.83 -7.19
C ARG A 41 0.54 7.68 -8.13
N VAL A 42 -0.26 8.60 -7.60
CA VAL A 42 -1.07 9.53 -8.40
C VAL A 42 -0.17 10.42 -9.27
N CYS A 43 0.89 11.00 -8.70
CA CYS A 43 1.78 11.87 -9.45
C CYS A 43 2.49 11.13 -10.60
N HIS A 44 3.00 9.93 -10.35
CA HIS A 44 3.64 9.11 -11.39
C HIS A 44 2.65 8.66 -12.44
N PHE A 45 1.46 8.20 -12.04
CA PHE A 45 0.41 7.77 -12.96
C PHE A 45 0.00 8.89 -13.92
N LEU A 46 -0.39 10.05 -13.37
CA LEU A 46 -0.77 11.22 -14.17
C LEU A 46 0.36 11.71 -15.07
N ALA A 47 1.61 11.64 -14.62
CA ALA A 47 2.75 12.06 -15.42
C ALA A 47 2.97 11.18 -16.65
N GLN A 48 2.76 9.86 -16.51
CA GLN A 48 2.82 8.95 -17.66
C GLN A 48 1.65 9.20 -18.60
N LEU A 49 0.42 9.32 -18.08
CA LEU A 49 -0.75 9.51 -18.93
C LEU A 49 -0.67 10.83 -19.70
N ALA A 50 -0.24 11.92 -19.04
CA ALA A 50 -0.02 13.20 -19.69
C ALA A 50 1.02 13.11 -20.81
N HIS A 51 2.07 12.30 -20.64
CA HIS A 51 3.07 12.13 -21.68
C HIS A 51 2.54 11.33 -22.88
N GLU A 52 1.85 10.22 -22.63
CA GLU A 52 1.33 9.34 -23.69
C GLU A 52 0.16 9.96 -24.48
N SER A 53 -0.58 10.90 -23.88
CA SER A 53 -1.80 11.51 -24.46
C SER A 53 -1.60 12.93 -25.00
N ASP A 54 -0.35 13.37 -25.19
CA ASP A 54 -0.02 14.74 -25.58
C ASP A 54 -0.65 15.79 -24.64
N GLY A 55 -0.49 15.57 -23.33
CA GLY A 55 -1.06 16.41 -22.29
C GLY A 55 -2.59 16.35 -22.23
N PHE A 56 -3.16 15.16 -22.43
CA PHE A 56 -4.62 14.92 -22.50
C PHE A 56 -5.30 15.67 -23.66
N ARG A 57 -4.59 15.92 -24.76
CA ARG A 57 -5.17 16.48 -25.99
C ARG A 57 -5.85 15.44 -26.84
N THR A 58 -5.49 14.17 -26.67
CA THR A 58 -6.05 13.08 -27.44
C THR A 58 -6.10 11.77 -26.66
N THR A 59 -7.11 10.95 -26.93
CA THR A 59 -7.21 9.54 -26.54
C THR A 59 -6.99 8.62 -27.74
N GLU A 60 -6.56 9.15 -28.88
CA GLU A 60 -6.29 8.37 -30.08
C GLU A 60 -5.03 8.88 -30.75
N GLU A 61 -4.15 7.98 -31.19
CA GLU A 61 -2.94 8.38 -31.89
C GLU A 61 -3.31 9.15 -33.18
N TYR A 62 -2.53 10.19 -33.47
CA TYR A 62 -2.68 10.98 -34.70
C TYR A 62 -2.28 10.19 -35.95
N ALA A 63 -1.39 9.21 -35.79
CA ALA A 63 -0.99 8.32 -36.87
C ALA A 63 -2.16 7.44 -37.35
N SER A 64 -2.07 6.97 -38.60
CA SER A 64 -3.11 6.11 -39.17
C SER A 64 -3.11 4.68 -38.61
N GLY A 65 -2.09 4.28 -37.86
CA GLY A 65 -1.84 2.89 -37.47
C GLY A 65 -1.29 1.99 -38.58
N ALA A 66 -1.15 2.49 -39.82
CA ALA A 66 -0.68 1.67 -40.94
C ALA A 66 0.72 1.07 -40.71
N ALA A 67 1.57 1.73 -39.93
CA ALA A 67 2.89 1.24 -39.55
C ALA A 67 2.85 -0.03 -38.66
N TYR A 68 1.70 -0.33 -38.04
CA TYR A 68 1.52 -1.54 -37.23
C TYR A 68 1.00 -2.74 -38.03
N GLU A 69 0.75 -2.59 -39.33
CA GLU A 69 0.27 -3.67 -40.18
C GLU A 69 1.28 -4.84 -40.20
N GLY A 70 0.79 -6.07 -40.03
CA GLY A 70 1.63 -7.27 -40.05
C GLY A 70 2.59 -7.45 -38.85
N ARG A 71 2.57 -6.55 -37.85
CA ARG A 71 3.38 -6.66 -36.62
C ARG A 71 2.93 -7.85 -35.77
N ARG A 72 3.61 -8.98 -35.93
CA ARG A 72 3.32 -10.24 -35.22
C ARG A 72 3.45 -10.13 -33.70
N ASP A 73 4.40 -9.33 -33.22
CA ASP A 73 4.59 -9.03 -31.80
C ASP A 73 3.40 -8.29 -31.17
N LEU A 74 2.63 -7.57 -31.98
CA LEU A 74 1.39 -6.88 -31.60
C LEU A 74 0.14 -7.74 -31.82
N GLY A 75 0.30 -8.97 -32.34
CA GLY A 75 -0.81 -9.85 -32.75
C GLY A 75 -1.50 -9.42 -34.05
N ASN A 76 -0.96 -8.42 -34.76
CA ASN A 76 -1.52 -7.91 -36.01
C ASN A 76 -1.16 -8.89 -37.15
N THR A 77 -2.03 -9.86 -37.38
CA THR A 77 -1.80 -11.01 -38.28
C THR A 77 -2.82 -11.11 -39.39
N ARG A 78 -3.87 -10.28 -39.36
CA ARG A 78 -4.90 -10.19 -40.39
C ARG A 78 -4.77 -8.86 -41.12
N ALA A 79 -5.13 -8.86 -42.40
CA ALA A 79 -5.12 -7.65 -43.21
C ALA A 79 -6.02 -6.57 -42.59
N GLY A 80 -5.47 -5.36 -42.42
CA GLY A 80 -6.15 -4.20 -41.84
C GLY A 80 -5.98 -4.06 -40.32
N ASP A 81 -5.26 -4.99 -39.67
CA ASP A 81 -5.04 -4.96 -38.23
C ASP A 81 -4.30 -3.71 -37.76
N GLY A 82 -3.38 -3.18 -38.56
CA GLY A 82 -2.59 -2.03 -38.17
C GLY A 82 -3.47 -0.82 -37.87
N LYS A 83 -4.35 -0.46 -38.81
CA LYS A 83 -5.28 0.66 -38.64
C LYS A 83 -6.38 0.35 -37.62
N ARG A 84 -6.87 -0.90 -37.59
CA ARG A 84 -7.95 -1.32 -36.69
C ARG A 84 -7.52 -1.24 -35.22
N TYR A 85 -6.32 -1.73 -34.91
CA TYR A 85 -5.75 -1.78 -33.56
C TYR A 85 -4.64 -0.75 -33.35
N LYS A 86 -4.84 0.43 -33.93
CA LYS A 86 -3.97 1.59 -33.75
C LYS A 86 -3.96 2.08 -32.29
N GLY A 87 -3.02 2.97 -31.94
CA GLY A 87 -2.89 3.47 -30.56
C GLY A 87 -4.13 4.20 -30.06
N ARG A 88 -4.70 3.76 -28.93
CA ARG A 88 -5.83 4.43 -28.25
C ARG A 88 -5.69 4.48 -26.74
N GLY A 89 -6.48 5.37 -26.16
CA GLY A 89 -6.54 5.68 -24.76
C GLY A 89 -5.32 6.45 -24.25
N LEU A 90 -5.38 6.80 -22.96
CA LEU A 90 -4.40 7.62 -22.28
C LEU A 90 -3.04 6.94 -22.07
N ILE A 91 -2.94 5.63 -22.32
CA ILE A 91 -1.70 4.85 -22.24
C ILE A 91 -1.27 4.29 -23.61
N GLN A 92 -1.92 4.71 -24.70
CA GLN A 92 -1.61 4.30 -26.08
C GLN A 92 -1.62 2.77 -26.28
N LEU A 93 -2.72 2.12 -25.91
CA LEU A 93 -2.96 0.71 -26.15
C LEU A 93 -2.93 0.41 -27.66
N THR A 94 -2.01 -0.44 -28.10
CA THR A 94 -1.73 -0.70 -29.52
C THR A 94 -1.64 -2.20 -29.80
N GLY A 95 -2.23 -2.67 -30.89
CA GLY A 95 -2.09 -4.05 -31.38
C GLY A 95 -3.20 -5.01 -30.94
N ARG A 96 -3.68 -5.86 -31.85
CA ARG A 96 -4.78 -6.81 -31.64
C ARG A 96 -4.63 -7.62 -30.35
N ALA A 97 -3.43 -8.13 -30.07
CA ALA A 97 -3.17 -8.94 -28.88
C ALA A 97 -3.44 -8.17 -27.59
N ASN A 98 -3.06 -6.88 -27.56
CA ASN A 98 -3.25 -6.03 -26.39
C ASN A 98 -4.73 -5.66 -26.21
N TYR A 99 -5.44 -5.31 -27.29
CA TYR A 99 -6.88 -5.06 -27.23
C TYR A 99 -7.65 -6.27 -26.68
N ARG A 100 -7.35 -7.48 -27.18
CA ARG A 100 -7.92 -8.73 -26.64
C ARG A 100 -7.60 -8.91 -25.15
N ALA A 101 -6.33 -8.77 -24.77
CA ALA A 101 -5.88 -9.05 -23.42
C ALA A 101 -6.50 -8.09 -22.39
N TYR A 102 -6.49 -6.78 -22.66
CA TYR A 102 -7.06 -5.79 -21.76
C TYR A 102 -8.58 -5.76 -21.80
N GLY A 103 -9.19 -6.05 -22.95
CA GLY A 103 -10.63 -6.29 -23.02
C GLY A 103 -11.06 -7.43 -22.11
N THR A 104 -10.38 -8.58 -22.19
CA THR A 104 -10.68 -9.75 -21.34
C THR A 104 -10.57 -9.42 -19.85
N ARG A 105 -9.52 -8.68 -19.45
CA ARG A 105 -9.31 -8.26 -18.05
C ARG A 105 -10.43 -7.35 -17.52
N LEU A 106 -11.01 -6.53 -18.39
CA LEU A 106 -12.07 -5.59 -18.05
C LEU A 106 -13.48 -6.16 -18.29
N GLY A 107 -13.61 -7.39 -18.80
CA GLY A 107 -14.89 -7.96 -19.19
C GLY A 107 -15.53 -7.29 -20.41
N LEU A 108 -14.71 -6.80 -21.35
CA LEU A 108 -15.12 -6.06 -22.54
C LEU A 108 -14.55 -6.70 -23.82
N ASP A 109 -15.32 -6.71 -24.90
CA ASP A 109 -14.81 -7.17 -26.21
C ASP A 109 -14.17 -6.02 -27.00
N LEU A 110 -13.00 -5.58 -26.54
CA LEU A 110 -12.21 -4.55 -27.22
C LEU A 110 -11.53 -5.05 -28.51
N GLU A 111 -11.50 -6.36 -28.75
CA GLU A 111 -11.00 -6.87 -30.03
C GLU A 111 -12.05 -6.70 -31.14
N ALA A 112 -13.32 -6.96 -30.84
CA ALA A 112 -14.42 -6.68 -31.73
C ALA A 112 -14.63 -5.16 -31.91
N ASP A 113 -14.61 -4.40 -30.82
CA ASP A 113 -14.84 -2.94 -30.83
C ASP A 113 -13.67 -2.14 -30.23
N PRO A 114 -12.57 -1.98 -30.98
CA PRO A 114 -11.38 -1.29 -30.48
C PRO A 114 -11.55 0.23 -30.36
N ALA A 115 -12.54 0.83 -31.03
CA ALA A 115 -12.74 2.27 -30.98
C ALA A 115 -13.06 2.76 -29.56
N ARG A 116 -13.75 1.94 -28.78
CA ARG A 116 -14.11 2.22 -27.38
C ARG A 116 -12.93 2.51 -26.48
N ALA A 117 -11.73 2.00 -26.79
CA ALA A 117 -10.53 2.30 -26.01
C ALA A 117 -10.15 3.79 -26.02
N ALA A 118 -10.70 4.59 -26.95
CA ALA A 118 -10.55 6.05 -26.99
C ALA A 118 -11.63 6.81 -26.20
N GLU A 119 -12.69 6.15 -25.70
CA GLU A 119 -13.67 6.78 -24.80
C GLU A 119 -12.95 7.23 -23.52
N PRO A 120 -13.09 8.49 -23.08
CA PRO A 120 -12.33 9.02 -21.95
C PRO A 120 -12.39 8.17 -20.67
N GLU A 121 -13.58 7.78 -20.23
CA GLU A 121 -13.78 6.98 -19.01
C GLU A 121 -13.15 5.58 -19.14
N LEU A 122 -13.44 4.89 -20.25
CA LEU A 122 -12.86 3.56 -20.51
C LEU A 122 -11.34 3.63 -20.68
N SER A 123 -10.82 4.70 -21.26
CA SER A 123 -9.38 4.89 -21.42
C SER A 123 -8.66 5.03 -20.07
N LEU A 124 -9.29 5.65 -19.06
CA LEU A 124 -8.77 5.71 -17.70
C LEU A 124 -8.76 4.32 -17.05
N ARG A 125 -9.85 3.56 -17.20
CA ARG A 125 -9.93 2.17 -16.70
C ARG A 125 -8.87 1.27 -17.33
N ILE A 126 -8.66 1.35 -18.64
CA ILE A 126 -7.59 0.64 -19.35
C ILE A 126 -6.22 1.04 -18.81
N ALA A 127 -5.98 2.33 -18.58
CA ALA A 127 -4.72 2.81 -18.03
C ALA A 127 -4.46 2.27 -16.61
N CYS A 128 -5.50 2.19 -15.76
CA CYS A 128 -5.38 1.62 -14.42
C CYS A 128 -5.08 0.10 -14.46
N GLU A 129 -5.76 -0.66 -15.32
CA GLU A 129 -5.48 -2.10 -15.50
C GLU A 129 -4.08 -2.33 -16.06
N TYR A 130 -3.64 -1.51 -17.03
CA TYR A 130 -2.27 -1.54 -17.55
C TYR A 130 -1.25 -1.29 -16.43
N TRP A 131 -1.49 -0.26 -15.62
CA TRP A 131 -0.62 0.12 -14.51
C TRP A 131 -0.47 -1.01 -13.48
N GLN A 132 -1.59 -1.65 -13.12
CA GLN A 132 -1.64 -2.78 -12.22
C GLN A 132 -0.95 -4.02 -12.81
N ALA A 133 -1.28 -4.39 -14.04
CA ALA A 133 -0.71 -5.56 -14.74
C ALA A 133 0.82 -5.45 -14.89
N LYS A 134 1.37 -4.23 -14.98
CA LYS A 134 2.82 -3.97 -15.04
C LYS A 134 3.46 -3.81 -13.67
N GLY A 135 2.70 -3.80 -12.58
CA GLY A 135 3.19 -3.64 -11.20
C GLY A 135 3.85 -2.29 -10.95
N LEU A 136 3.29 -1.21 -11.50
CA LEU A 136 3.92 0.11 -11.50
C LEU A 136 3.76 0.87 -10.17
N ASN A 137 2.79 0.50 -9.33
CA ASN A 137 2.64 1.05 -7.97
C ASN A 137 3.94 0.92 -7.15
N ALA A 138 4.55 -0.27 -7.13
CA ALA A 138 5.79 -0.50 -6.39
C ALA A 138 6.99 0.32 -6.90
N LEU A 139 6.99 0.68 -8.18
CA LEU A 139 8.03 1.55 -8.75
C LEU A 139 7.76 3.02 -8.41
N ALA A 140 6.50 3.45 -8.40
CA ALA A 140 6.11 4.78 -7.98
C ALA A 140 6.39 5.01 -6.49
N ASP A 141 6.20 3.99 -5.64
CA ASP A 141 6.52 4.06 -4.22
C ASP A 141 8.03 4.24 -3.96
N ARG A 142 8.87 3.77 -4.88
CA ARG A 142 10.33 3.97 -4.86
C ARG A 142 10.78 5.22 -5.61
N ASP A 143 9.83 6.00 -6.11
CA ASP A 143 10.06 7.18 -6.94
C ASP A 143 10.84 6.91 -8.25
N ASP A 144 10.77 5.68 -8.78
CA ASP A 144 11.58 5.24 -9.91
C ASP A 144 10.88 5.48 -11.26
N ILE A 145 10.81 6.77 -11.65
CA ILE A 145 10.26 7.17 -12.95
C ILE A 145 10.98 6.53 -14.14
N ALA A 146 12.27 6.21 -14.00
CA ALA A 146 13.05 5.61 -15.08
C ALA A 146 12.62 4.16 -15.33
N ALA A 147 12.41 3.37 -14.27
CA ALA A 147 11.90 2.01 -14.39
C ALA A 147 10.45 1.99 -14.89
N ILE A 148 9.61 2.92 -14.44
CA ILE A 148 8.24 3.05 -14.95
C ILE A 148 8.26 3.32 -16.45
N THR A 149 9.08 4.30 -16.89
CA THR A 149 9.21 4.65 -18.31
C THR A 149 9.65 3.45 -19.14
N ARG A 150 10.64 2.68 -18.67
CA ARG A 150 11.10 1.45 -19.34
C ARG A 150 9.99 0.41 -19.47
N LYS A 151 9.17 0.23 -18.44
CA LYS A 151 8.07 -0.76 -18.47
C LYS A 151 6.94 -0.36 -19.41
N ILE A 152 6.69 0.95 -19.58
CA ILE A 152 5.64 1.46 -20.48
C ILE A 152 6.13 1.45 -21.93
N ASN A 153 7.34 1.96 -22.19
CA ASN A 153 7.82 2.26 -23.55
C ASN A 153 8.88 1.29 -24.09
N GLY A 154 9.30 0.29 -23.29
CA GLY A 154 10.40 -0.60 -23.65
C GLY A 154 11.79 0.07 -23.61
N GLY A 155 11.89 1.30 -23.12
CA GLY A 155 13.12 2.09 -23.05
C GLY A 155 12.94 3.40 -22.28
N THR A 156 13.87 4.35 -22.41
CA THR A 156 13.79 5.66 -21.72
C THR A 156 13.36 6.81 -22.63
N ASN A 157 12.71 6.50 -23.76
CA ASN A 157 12.21 7.51 -24.69
C ASN A 157 11.22 8.46 -23.98
N GLY A 158 11.42 9.76 -24.14
CA GLY A 158 10.59 10.79 -23.51
C GLY A 158 10.82 11.01 -22.00
N LEU A 159 11.83 10.37 -21.37
CA LEU A 159 12.04 10.44 -19.92
C LEU A 159 12.12 11.88 -19.37
N ALA A 160 12.77 12.80 -20.09
CA ALA A 160 12.85 14.21 -19.67
C ALA A 160 11.46 14.87 -19.60
N GLY A 161 10.62 14.64 -20.61
CA GLY A 161 9.24 15.12 -20.62
C GLY A 161 8.40 14.50 -19.50
N ARG A 162 8.55 13.19 -19.25
CA ARG A 162 7.87 12.50 -18.14
C ARG A 162 8.29 13.06 -16.77
N LYS A 163 9.57 13.40 -16.59
CA LYS A 163 10.07 14.07 -15.38
C LYS A 163 9.47 15.46 -15.20
N ALA A 164 9.32 16.24 -16.28
CA ALA A 164 8.67 17.55 -16.23
C ALA A 164 7.20 17.42 -15.81
N TRP A 165 6.47 16.44 -16.38
CA TRP A 165 5.10 16.14 -15.95
C TRP A 165 5.03 15.69 -14.49
N LEU A 166 5.95 14.83 -14.03
CA LEU A 166 6.00 14.39 -12.64
C LEU A 166 6.24 15.56 -11.68
N ALA A 167 7.19 16.45 -12.01
CA ALA A 167 7.44 17.66 -11.23
C ALA A 167 6.19 18.53 -11.13
N LYS A 168 5.46 18.73 -12.24
CA LYS A 168 4.19 19.46 -12.25
C LYS A 168 3.09 18.75 -11.45
N ALA A 169 2.99 17.44 -11.56
CA ALA A 169 2.02 16.67 -10.78
C ALA A 169 2.27 16.82 -9.28
N ARG A 170 3.54 16.82 -8.85
CA ARG A 170 3.91 17.01 -7.43
C ARG A 170 3.52 18.38 -6.86
N THR A 171 3.49 19.45 -7.66
CA THR A 171 3.04 20.75 -7.13
C THR A 171 1.54 20.77 -6.83
N LEU A 172 0.77 19.89 -7.49
CA LEU A 172 -0.69 19.84 -7.39
C LEU A 172 -1.19 18.72 -6.47
N TRP A 173 -0.52 17.56 -6.52
CA TRP A 173 -0.90 16.33 -5.83
C TRP A 173 0.20 15.76 -4.93
N GLY A 174 1.40 16.36 -4.89
CA GLY A 174 2.47 15.94 -3.98
C GLY A 174 2.15 16.20 -2.50
N LYS A 175 1.15 17.04 -2.25
CA LYS A 175 0.47 17.22 -0.97
C LYS A 175 -1.02 16.90 -1.09
N LEU A 176 -1.38 15.93 -1.95
CA LEU A 176 -2.73 15.35 -1.87
C LEU A 176 -3.04 15.15 -0.40
N PRO A 177 -4.20 15.60 0.12
CA PRO A 177 -4.64 15.08 1.39
C PRO A 177 -4.62 13.59 1.17
N VAL A 178 -3.63 12.94 1.76
CA VAL A 178 -3.70 11.51 1.94
C VAL A 178 -5.05 11.42 2.65
N GLU A 179 -6.04 10.78 2.06
CA GLU A 179 -6.79 9.89 2.91
C GLU A 179 -5.77 8.85 3.37
N ALA A 180 -4.96 9.30 4.33
CA ALA A 180 -4.21 8.47 5.20
C ALA A 180 -5.26 7.55 5.83
N PRO A 181 -4.82 6.48 6.47
CA PRO A 181 -5.50 6.14 7.69
C PRO A 181 -5.46 7.41 8.57
N THR A 182 -6.49 8.25 8.43
CA THR A 182 -7.16 8.98 9.48
C THR A 182 -6.29 9.93 10.29
N SER A 183 -6.81 10.56 11.34
CA SER A 183 -5.99 11.46 12.15
C SER A 183 -4.72 10.72 12.61
N SER A 184 -3.66 11.46 12.96
CA SER A 184 -2.44 10.91 13.58
C SER A 184 -2.76 9.93 14.72
N ASP A 185 -3.95 10.07 15.34
CA ASP A 185 -4.44 9.21 16.40
C ASP A 185 -4.93 7.84 15.92
N GLU A 186 -5.61 7.71 14.78
CA GLU A 186 -5.96 6.36 14.29
C GLU A 186 -4.82 5.65 13.56
N VAL A 187 -3.78 6.36 13.10
CA VAL A 187 -2.50 5.70 12.78
C VAL A 187 -1.87 5.13 14.05
N ARG A 188 -1.88 5.90 15.15
CA ARG A 188 -1.41 5.39 16.45
C ARG A 188 -2.26 4.23 16.93
N GLU A 189 -3.56 4.24 16.71
CA GLU A 189 -4.45 3.11 17.03
C GLU A 189 -4.09 1.86 16.21
N LEU A 190 -3.95 2.00 14.88
CA LEU A 190 -3.47 0.92 14.02
C LEU A 190 -2.12 0.37 14.50
N GLN A 191 -1.18 1.26 14.82
CA GLN A 191 0.14 0.87 15.32
C GLN A 191 0.05 0.15 16.68
N ARG A 192 -0.83 0.57 17.59
CA ARG A 192 -1.09 -0.13 18.86
C ARG A 192 -1.66 -1.53 18.62
N ASP A 193 -2.61 -1.67 17.70
CA ASP A 193 -3.17 -2.97 17.34
C ASP A 193 -2.12 -3.89 16.73
N LEU A 194 -1.25 -3.37 15.85
CA LEU A 194 -0.15 -4.13 15.27
C LEU A 194 0.85 -4.57 16.35
N VAL A 195 1.19 -3.70 17.31
CA VAL A 195 2.01 -4.05 18.46
C VAL A 195 1.34 -5.13 19.32
N ALA A 196 0.03 -5.00 19.58
CA ALA A 196 -0.74 -5.99 20.32
C ALA A 196 -0.81 -7.34 19.59
N LEU A 197 -0.78 -7.35 18.26
CA LEU A 197 -0.66 -8.55 17.42
C LEU A 197 0.78 -9.11 17.37
N GLY A 198 1.78 -8.40 17.88
CA GLY A 198 3.16 -8.86 18.01
C GLY A 198 4.14 -8.31 16.96
N TYR A 199 3.75 -7.28 16.19
CA TYR A 199 4.63 -6.65 15.21
C TYR A 199 5.52 -5.58 15.85
N ASP A 200 6.77 -5.45 15.36
CA ASP A 200 7.70 -4.40 15.79
C ASP A 200 7.47 -3.11 14.98
N VAL A 201 6.59 -2.25 15.49
CA VAL A 201 6.20 -0.99 14.84
C VAL A 201 6.28 0.16 15.85
N PRO A 202 6.88 1.32 15.52
CA PRO A 202 6.79 2.50 16.37
C PRO A 202 5.34 3.02 16.41
N VAL A 203 4.89 3.54 17.57
CA VAL A 203 3.57 4.19 17.73
C VAL A 203 3.75 5.71 17.63
N ASP A 204 4.23 6.16 16.48
CA ASP A 204 4.57 7.56 16.20
C ASP A 204 3.45 8.32 15.48
N GLY A 205 2.43 7.62 14.99
CA GLY A 205 1.37 8.17 14.16
C GLY A 205 1.76 8.36 12.70
N LEU A 206 2.87 7.74 12.26
CA LEU A 206 3.36 7.77 10.88
C LEU A 206 3.11 6.43 10.17
N ASP A 207 2.44 6.45 9.03
CA ASP A 207 2.28 5.27 8.16
C ASP A 207 3.56 5.01 7.32
N GLY A 208 4.65 4.73 8.04
CA GLY A 208 5.97 4.47 7.46
C GLY A 208 6.15 3.02 6.96
N PRO A 209 7.32 2.72 6.36
CA PRO A 209 7.61 1.38 5.82
C PRO A 209 7.45 0.23 6.82
N LYS A 210 7.73 0.46 8.11
CA LYS A 210 7.51 -0.53 9.17
C LYS A 210 6.03 -0.83 9.42
N THR A 211 5.19 0.21 9.48
CA THR A 211 3.74 0.09 9.63
C THR A 211 3.15 -0.69 8.45
N ARG A 212 3.55 -0.33 7.23
CA ARG A 212 3.11 -1.03 6.01
C ARG A 212 3.52 -2.50 5.98
N ALA A 213 4.77 -2.81 6.31
CA ALA A 213 5.26 -4.19 6.36
C ALA A 213 4.49 -5.04 7.40
N ALA A 214 4.13 -4.43 8.54
CA ALA A 214 3.32 -5.09 9.56
C ALA A 214 1.88 -5.35 9.06
N VAL A 215 1.27 -4.37 8.39
CA VAL A 215 -0.04 -4.53 7.72
C VAL A 215 -0.01 -5.65 6.69
N GLU A 216 1.00 -5.70 5.82
CA GLU A 216 1.18 -6.82 4.86
C GLU A 216 1.33 -8.16 5.57
N GLY A 217 2.01 -8.19 6.72
CA GLY A 217 2.12 -9.37 7.57
C GLY A 217 0.76 -9.87 8.05
N VAL A 218 -0.11 -8.97 8.49
CA VAL A 218 -1.48 -9.32 8.88
C VAL A 218 -2.23 -9.89 7.70
N GLN A 219 -2.16 -9.23 6.54
CA GLN A 219 -2.86 -9.63 5.32
C GLN A 219 -2.46 -11.03 4.84
N ARG A 220 -1.15 -11.33 4.84
CA ARG A 220 -0.62 -12.66 4.50
C ARG A 220 -1.18 -13.73 5.43
N GLN A 221 -1.17 -13.47 6.73
CA GLN A 221 -1.64 -14.42 7.73
C GLN A 221 -3.16 -14.60 7.68
N ALA A 222 -3.91 -13.56 7.36
CA ALA A 222 -5.35 -13.60 7.14
C ALA A 222 -5.75 -14.13 5.76
N LYS A 223 -4.78 -14.40 4.88
CA LYS A 223 -5.00 -14.88 3.49
C LYS A 223 -5.92 -13.95 2.68
N ILE A 224 -5.80 -12.64 2.89
CA ILE A 224 -6.50 -11.60 2.13
C ILE A 224 -5.52 -10.91 1.15
N LEU A 225 -6.03 -9.98 0.35
CA LEU A 225 -5.19 -9.17 -0.55
C LEU A 225 -4.06 -8.50 0.22
N VAL A 226 -2.83 -8.68 -0.25
CA VAL A 226 -1.62 -8.10 0.35
C VAL A 226 -1.26 -6.82 -0.41
N ASP A 227 -1.87 -5.71 0.01
CA ASP A 227 -1.66 -4.38 -0.59
C ASP A 227 -0.97 -3.38 0.37
N GLY A 228 -0.71 -3.79 1.62
CA GLY A 228 -0.09 -2.97 2.65
C GLY A 228 -1.00 -1.86 3.20
N VAL A 229 -2.31 -1.92 2.91
CA VAL A 229 -3.30 -0.94 3.37
C VAL A 229 -4.22 -1.56 4.42
N ALA A 230 -4.41 -0.85 5.54
CA ALA A 230 -5.36 -1.25 6.58
C ALA A 230 -6.82 -0.92 6.19
N GLY A 231 -7.31 -1.51 5.09
CA GLY A 231 -8.69 -1.40 4.62
C GLY A 231 -9.68 -2.23 5.48
N PRO A 232 -11.00 -2.21 5.15
CA PRO A 232 -12.03 -2.89 5.95
C PRO A 232 -11.75 -4.38 6.20
N ALA A 233 -11.29 -5.12 5.18
CA ALA A 233 -10.93 -6.53 5.31
C ALA A 233 -9.74 -6.73 6.27
N THR A 234 -8.71 -5.91 6.16
CA THR A 234 -7.55 -5.93 7.07
C THR A 234 -7.96 -5.61 8.49
N ARG A 235 -8.76 -4.57 8.72
CA ARG A 235 -9.23 -4.19 10.06
C ARG A 235 -10.12 -5.27 10.68
N ALA A 236 -10.99 -5.90 9.89
CA ALA A 236 -11.79 -7.04 10.35
C ALA A 236 -10.90 -8.21 10.79
N ALA A 237 -9.89 -8.55 9.98
CA ALA A 237 -8.92 -9.60 10.31
C ALA A 237 -8.09 -9.26 11.57
N MET A 238 -7.71 -7.99 11.76
CA MET A 238 -7.01 -7.54 12.97
C MET A 238 -7.90 -7.71 14.21
N ARG A 239 -9.15 -7.22 14.17
CA ARG A 239 -10.10 -7.35 15.28
C ARG A 239 -10.33 -8.79 15.69
N GLU A 240 -10.64 -9.67 14.74
CA GLU A 240 -10.87 -11.09 15.00
C GLU A 240 -9.65 -11.76 15.66
N ARG A 241 -8.43 -11.32 15.32
CA ARG A 241 -7.20 -11.85 15.91
C ARG A 241 -6.91 -11.28 17.29
N LEU A 242 -7.20 -10.00 17.52
CA LEU A 242 -7.14 -9.39 18.84
C LEU A 242 -8.13 -10.07 19.79
N GLU A 243 -9.37 -10.27 19.35
CA GLU A 243 -10.40 -11.01 20.09
C GLU A 243 -10.00 -12.45 20.40
N ARG A 244 -9.37 -13.17 19.45
CA ARG A 244 -8.83 -14.51 19.72
C ARG A 244 -7.70 -14.49 20.75
N ARG A 245 -6.82 -13.48 20.73
CA ARG A 245 -5.74 -13.36 21.72
C ARG A 245 -6.27 -13.03 23.12
N THR A 246 -7.27 -12.17 23.22
CA THR A 246 -7.91 -11.85 24.51
C THR A 246 -8.69 -13.05 25.05
N ALA A 247 -9.45 -13.76 24.20
CA ALA A 247 -10.16 -14.98 24.58
C ALA A 247 -9.22 -16.12 25.01
N ALA A 248 -8.02 -16.20 24.43
CA ALA A 248 -7.00 -17.18 24.81
C ALA A 248 -6.26 -16.84 26.12
N GLY A 249 -6.60 -15.73 26.79
CA GLY A 249 -5.92 -15.30 28.02
C GLY A 249 -4.45 -14.92 27.83
N ALA A 250 -4.02 -14.64 26.59
CA ALA A 250 -2.65 -14.28 26.30
C ALA A 250 -2.39 -12.84 26.78
N PRO A 251 -1.46 -12.60 27.71
CA PRO A 251 -1.12 -11.24 28.11
C PRO A 251 -0.62 -10.45 26.88
N PRO A 252 -0.81 -9.12 26.85
CA PRO A 252 -0.17 -8.27 25.85
C PRO A 252 1.33 -8.59 25.82
N ALA A 253 1.92 -8.61 24.63
CA ALA A 253 3.38 -8.68 24.52
C ALA A 253 3.96 -7.34 25.01
N ASP A 254 4.03 -7.18 26.32
CA ASP A 254 4.53 -5.98 26.95
C ASP A 254 6.07 -6.06 26.97
N LYS A 255 6.70 -5.37 26.00
CA LYS A 255 8.16 -5.23 25.95
C LYS A 255 8.73 -4.71 27.27
N THR A 256 7.95 -3.95 28.03
CA THR A 256 8.34 -3.42 29.34
C THR A 256 8.59 -4.52 30.37
N LEU A 257 7.83 -5.62 30.35
CA LEU A 257 8.02 -6.76 31.25
C LEU A 257 9.23 -7.61 30.84
N ILE A 258 9.43 -7.80 29.54
CA ILE A 258 10.59 -8.51 28.98
C ILE A 258 11.89 -7.74 29.23
N ASP A 259 11.86 -6.41 29.15
CA ASP A 259 13.03 -5.57 29.39
C ASP A 259 13.31 -5.38 30.89
N ALA A 260 12.27 -5.36 31.74
CA ALA A 260 12.43 -5.38 33.21
C ALA A 260 13.02 -6.70 33.75
N LEU A 261 12.77 -7.83 33.07
CA LEU A 261 13.37 -9.14 33.41
C LEU A 261 14.83 -9.26 32.98
N LYS A 262 15.29 -8.41 32.06
CA LYS A 262 16.66 -8.45 31.52
C LYS A 262 17.66 -7.62 32.31
N THR A 263 17.21 -6.75 33.22
CA THR A 263 18.09 -5.88 34.01
C THR A 263 17.99 -6.18 35.51
N PRO A 264 19.13 -6.22 36.25
CA PRO A 264 19.12 -6.46 37.70
C PRO A 264 18.36 -5.40 38.52
N GLU A 265 18.20 -4.18 37.97
CA GLU A 265 17.58 -3.03 38.63
C GLU A 265 16.04 -3.06 38.57
N GLY A 266 15.46 -3.68 37.53
CA GLY A 266 14.01 -3.82 37.37
C GLY A 266 13.36 -4.74 38.40
N LEU A 267 14.12 -5.69 38.96
CA LEU A 267 13.68 -6.57 40.05
C LEU A 267 13.64 -5.89 41.42
N ALA A 268 14.41 -4.82 41.63
CA ALA A 268 14.56 -4.18 42.95
C ALA A 268 13.58 -3.01 43.19
N THR A 269 13.04 -2.41 42.13
CA THR A 269 12.20 -1.20 42.20
C THR A 269 10.72 -1.46 41.87
N GLY A 270 10.37 -2.69 41.46
CA GLY A 270 9.06 -3.10 40.96
C GLY A 270 7.99 -3.32 42.04
N GLY A 271 7.71 -2.33 42.89
CA GLY A 271 6.59 -2.38 43.84
C GLY A 271 5.22 -2.60 43.17
N GLY A 272 5.04 -2.15 41.92
CA GLY A 272 3.84 -2.38 41.11
C GLY A 272 3.80 -3.73 40.36
N ILE A 273 4.95 -4.36 40.17
CA ILE A 273 5.05 -5.65 39.47
C ILE A 273 4.62 -6.77 40.43
N LEU A 274 5.00 -6.66 41.71
CA LEU A 274 4.65 -7.65 42.73
C LEU A 274 3.13 -7.73 42.97
N THR A 275 2.42 -6.59 43.01
CA THR A 275 0.96 -6.54 43.17
C THR A 275 0.21 -7.13 41.97
N THR A 276 0.72 -6.93 40.76
CA THR A 276 0.14 -7.52 39.54
C THR A 276 0.33 -9.04 39.49
N ILE A 277 1.51 -9.53 39.89
CA ILE A 277 1.81 -10.97 39.97
C ILE A 277 1.00 -11.64 41.11
N LEU A 278 0.86 -11.02 42.27
CA LEU A 278 0.04 -11.57 43.37
C LEU A 278 -1.45 -11.63 43.02
N SER A 279 -1.95 -10.67 42.24
CA SER A 279 -3.35 -10.68 41.78
C SER A 279 -3.59 -11.79 40.74
N ALA A 280 -2.59 -12.15 39.95
CA ALA A 280 -2.66 -13.30 39.04
C ALA A 280 -2.58 -14.67 39.76
N ALA A 281 -2.08 -14.69 41.01
CA ALA A 281 -1.97 -15.92 41.82
C ALA A 281 -3.23 -16.23 42.65
N SER A 282 -4.23 -15.34 42.68
CA SER A 282 -5.43 -15.53 43.49
C SER A 282 -6.50 -16.33 42.73
N GLY A 283 -6.33 -17.64 42.62
CA GLY A 283 -7.36 -18.52 42.07
C GLY A 283 -7.05 -20.01 42.26
N PRO A 284 -8.06 -20.87 42.47
CA PRO A 284 -7.83 -22.31 42.58
C PRO A 284 -7.63 -22.92 41.18
N GLY A 285 -6.42 -23.41 40.89
CA GLY A 285 -6.16 -24.16 39.65
C GLY A 285 -4.68 -24.49 39.43
N PRO A 286 -4.38 -25.52 38.62
CA PRO A 286 -3.01 -26.01 38.41
C PRO A 286 -2.08 -24.97 37.76
N LEU A 287 -2.63 -24.05 36.96
CA LEU A 287 -1.86 -22.95 36.37
C LEU A 287 -1.47 -21.90 37.42
N GLN A 288 -2.35 -21.59 38.37
CA GLN A 288 -2.08 -20.66 39.46
C GLN A 288 -1.03 -21.23 40.42
N TRP A 289 -1.03 -22.53 40.67
CA TRP A 289 0.02 -23.21 41.44
C TRP A 289 1.38 -23.18 40.74
N ALA A 290 1.41 -23.33 39.40
CA ALA A 290 2.64 -23.20 38.63
C ALA A 290 3.20 -21.76 38.68
N ILE A 291 2.33 -20.76 38.56
CA ILE A 291 2.71 -19.34 38.69
C ILE A 291 3.25 -19.05 40.10
N ALA A 292 2.57 -19.54 41.16
CA ALA A 292 3.03 -19.39 42.54
C ALA A 292 4.42 -20.03 42.76
N ALA A 293 4.65 -21.22 42.21
CA ALA A 293 5.93 -21.92 42.32
C ALA A 293 7.08 -21.14 41.67
N VAL A 294 6.86 -20.55 40.49
CA VAL A 294 7.87 -19.73 39.79
C VAL A 294 8.19 -18.46 40.59
N VAL A 295 7.17 -17.82 41.19
CA VAL A 295 7.35 -16.62 42.01
C VAL A 295 8.14 -16.92 43.28
N VAL A 296 7.85 -18.04 43.96
CA VAL A 296 8.61 -18.49 45.14
C VAL A 296 10.07 -18.78 44.78
N ALA A 297 10.32 -19.45 43.65
CA ALA A 297 11.68 -19.72 43.18
C ALA A 297 12.45 -18.42 42.89
N ALA A 298 11.82 -17.44 42.22
CA ALA A 298 12.44 -16.15 41.93
C ALA A 298 12.76 -15.35 43.20
N LEU A 299 11.86 -15.36 44.20
CA LEU A 299 12.10 -14.74 45.50
C LEU A 299 13.24 -15.42 46.26
N ALA A 300 13.31 -16.74 46.25
CA ALA A 300 14.39 -17.49 46.90
C ALA A 300 15.77 -17.18 46.27
N ILE A 301 15.83 -17.05 44.94
CA ILE A 301 17.04 -16.65 44.21
C ILE A 301 17.43 -15.20 44.58
N GLY A 302 16.46 -14.28 44.62
CA GLY A 302 16.69 -12.89 45.01
C GLY A 302 17.21 -12.76 46.44
N ILE A 303 16.61 -13.47 47.40
CA ILE A 303 17.06 -13.52 48.80
C ILE A 303 18.46 -14.14 48.89
N GLY A 304 18.75 -15.21 48.14
CA GLY A 304 20.08 -15.81 48.09
C GLY A 304 21.16 -14.85 47.56
N PHE A 305 20.81 -14.04 46.56
CA PHE A 305 21.71 -13.02 46.02
C PHE A 305 21.94 -11.86 47.01
N LEU A 306 20.88 -11.40 47.68
CA LEU A 306 20.96 -10.36 48.71
C LEU A 306 21.80 -10.82 49.91
N ALA A 307 21.60 -12.06 50.37
CA ALA A 307 22.38 -12.65 51.45
C ALA A 307 23.86 -12.89 51.08
N ARG A 308 24.19 -13.11 49.80
CA ARG A 308 25.58 -13.14 49.32
C ARG A 308 26.18 -11.74 49.30
N ARG A 309 25.41 -10.74 48.85
CA ARG A 309 25.83 -9.34 48.77
C ARG A 309 26.13 -8.73 50.14
N LEU A 310 25.29 -9.02 51.14
CA LEU A 310 25.51 -8.59 52.52
C LEU A 310 26.76 -9.23 53.13
N ARG A 311 27.01 -10.52 52.87
CA ARG A 311 28.23 -11.20 53.31
C ARG A 311 29.52 -10.70 52.65
N SER A 312 29.44 -10.23 51.41
CA SER A 312 30.57 -9.59 50.72
C SER A 312 30.79 -8.12 51.10
N ALA A 313 29.89 -7.53 51.90
CA ALA A 313 30.04 -6.17 52.42
C ALA A 313 30.62 -6.13 53.84
N GLU A 314 30.72 -7.29 54.51
CA GLU A 314 31.27 -7.46 55.87
C GLU A 314 32.68 -8.08 55.88
N ALA A 315 33.26 -8.37 54.71
CA ALA A 315 34.62 -8.88 54.51
C ALA A 315 35.49 -7.85 53.77
#